data_AF-H8KPM5-F1
#
_entry.id   AF-H8KPM5-F1
#
_cell.length_a   1.000
_cell.length_b   1.000
_cell.length_c   1.000
_cell.angle_alpha   90.00
_cell.angle_beta   90.00
_cell.angle_gamma   90.00
#
_symmetry.space_group_name_H-M   'P 1'
#
loop_
_entity.id
_entity.type
_entity.pdbx_description
1 polymer ?
#
loop_
_entity_poly.entity_id
_entity_poly.type
_entity_poly.pdbx_seq_one_letter_code
_entity_poly.pdbx_strand_id
1 'polypeptide(L)'
;MKTIKLFVLLLFVCCSFSLLSFNTSQSDTPNISGLWADSNSVNFQHCYVIFSQTGNTLKVAHYLEFKGAPMVEEGEGIINNHKVSYKVVVTRAIPGWALKGEHLLELSPDGSTLRGVFKDEQGNTGPLVFKRIRP
;
A
#
# COMPACT_ATOMS: atom_id res chain seq x y z
N MET A 1 59.94 23.69 -17.95
CA MET A 1 58.63 24.36 -18.06
C MET A 1 57.53 23.58 -18.78
N LYS A 2 57.76 22.36 -19.33
CA LYS A 2 56.72 21.57 -20.02
C LYS A 2 55.96 20.58 -19.10
N THR A 3 56.58 20.15 -18.00
CA THR A 3 56.04 19.13 -17.07
C THR A 3 54.95 19.66 -16.12
N ILE A 4 54.98 20.95 -15.77
CA ILE A 4 53.98 21.58 -14.88
C ILE A 4 52.60 21.69 -15.56
N LYS A 5 52.54 21.86 -16.88
CA LYS A 5 51.27 21.96 -17.63
C LYS A 5 50.49 20.64 -17.68
N LEU A 6 51.19 19.50 -17.64
CA LEU A 6 50.56 18.18 -17.69
C LEU A 6 49.93 17.80 -16.34
N PHE A 7 50.51 18.26 -15.23
CA PHE A 7 50.01 17.99 -13.89
C PHE A 7 48.73 18.79 -13.57
N VAL A 8 48.62 20.02 -14.06
CA VAL A 8 47.44 20.88 -13.89
C VAL A 8 46.24 20.39 -14.72
N LEU A 9 46.48 19.81 -15.89
CA LEU A 9 45.41 19.24 -16.73
C LEU A 9 44.80 17.98 -16.08
N LEU A 10 45.61 17.16 -15.40
CA LEU A 10 45.14 15.93 -14.74
C LEU A 10 44.27 16.20 -13.49
N LEU A 11 44.56 17.29 -12.77
CA LEU A 11 43.79 17.74 -11.60
C LEU A 11 42.40 18.27 -11.98
N PHE A 12 42.25 18.86 -13.17
CA PHE A 12 40.96 19.37 -13.65
C PHE A 12 39.99 18.26 -14.09
N VAL A 13 40.53 17.13 -14.58
CA VAL A 13 39.75 15.96 -14.99
C VAL A 13 39.25 15.15 -13.79
N CYS A 14 39.99 15.14 -12.66
CA CYS A 14 39.52 14.48 -11.44
C CYS A 14 38.41 15.26 -10.72
N CYS A 15 38.40 16.60 -10.79
CA CYS A 15 37.37 17.41 -10.12
C CYS A 15 36.00 17.34 -10.82
N SER A 16 35.96 17.06 -12.13
CA SER A 16 34.72 17.05 -12.92
C SER A 16 33.94 15.73 -12.84
N PHE A 17 34.51 14.66 -12.27
CA PHE A 17 33.78 13.40 -12.03
C PHE A 17 32.99 13.35 -10.71
N SER A 18 33.08 14.38 -9.87
CA SER A 18 32.50 14.35 -8.51
C SER A 18 31.00 14.75 -8.45
N LEU A 19 30.37 15.10 -9.57
CA LEU A 19 29.02 15.72 -9.57
C LEU A 19 27.89 14.83 -10.08
N LEU A 20 28.15 13.55 -10.38
CA LEU A 20 27.10 12.60 -10.79
C LEU A 20 26.83 11.56 -9.69
N SER A 21 26.65 12.04 -8.45
CA SER A 21 25.90 11.25 -7.47
C SER A 21 24.42 11.38 -7.81
N PHE A 22 23.96 10.62 -8.81
CA PHE A 22 22.54 10.31 -8.94
C PHE A 22 22.15 9.55 -7.68
N ASN A 23 21.65 10.27 -6.68
CA ASN A 23 20.80 9.69 -5.66
C ASN A 23 19.57 9.17 -6.40
N THR A 24 19.67 7.94 -6.91
CA THR A 24 18.49 7.11 -7.11
C THR A 24 17.97 6.89 -5.70
N SER A 25 17.08 7.78 -5.25
CA SER A 25 16.21 7.47 -4.14
C SER A 25 15.43 6.24 -4.58
N GLN A 26 15.93 5.06 -4.20
CA GLN A 26 15.16 3.85 -4.21
C GLN A 26 13.88 4.23 -3.46
N SER A 27 12.78 4.33 -4.20
CA SER A 27 11.47 4.57 -3.61
C SER A 27 11.20 3.33 -2.77
N ASP A 28 11.57 3.41 -1.50
CA ASP A 28 11.29 2.36 -0.54
C ASP A 28 9.77 2.22 -0.53
N THR A 29 9.31 1.14 -1.14
CA THR A 29 7.88 0.84 -1.19
C THR A 29 7.43 0.70 0.26
N PRO A 30 6.43 1.49 0.69
CA PRO A 30 6.05 1.53 2.09
C PRO A 30 5.64 0.13 2.56
N ASN A 31 6.00 -0.21 3.79
CA ASN A 31 5.60 -1.48 4.38
C ASN A 31 4.15 -1.41 4.84
N ILE A 32 3.28 -2.12 4.14
CA ILE A 32 1.85 -2.26 4.39
C ILE A 32 1.54 -3.53 5.19
N SER A 33 2.50 -4.47 5.29
CA SER A 33 2.29 -5.72 6.03
C SER A 33 1.80 -5.46 7.45
N GLY A 34 0.96 -6.37 7.93
CA GLY A 34 0.52 -6.37 9.31
C GLY A 34 -1.00 -6.46 9.45
N LEU A 35 -1.44 -6.27 10.70
CA LEU A 35 -2.83 -6.32 11.12
C LEU A 35 -3.40 -4.91 11.27
N TRP A 36 -4.58 -4.69 10.70
CA TRP A 36 -5.26 -3.40 10.66
C TRP A 36 -6.72 -3.55 11.10
N ALA A 37 -7.21 -2.58 11.87
CA ALA A 37 -8.62 -2.46 12.24
C ALA A 37 -9.38 -1.72 11.14
N ASP A 38 -10.53 -2.25 10.73
CA ASP A 38 -11.56 -1.48 10.02
C ASP A 38 -12.52 -0.83 11.03
N SER A 39 -13.36 0.07 10.53
CA SER A 39 -14.47 0.67 11.23
C SER A 39 -15.51 -0.37 11.68
N ASN A 40 -15.91 -0.25 12.95
CA ASN A 40 -17.05 -0.99 13.50
C ASN A 40 -18.30 -0.10 13.48
N SER A 41 -19.47 -0.73 13.34
CA SER A 41 -20.77 -0.08 13.40
C SER A 41 -21.79 -0.98 14.12
N VAL A 42 -23.06 -0.57 14.17
CA VAL A 42 -24.13 -1.40 14.76
C VAL A 42 -24.23 -2.78 14.08
N ASN A 43 -24.02 -2.83 12.76
CA ASN A 43 -24.13 -4.08 11.98
C ASN A 43 -22.80 -4.78 11.73
N PHE A 44 -21.67 -4.11 11.97
CA PHE A 44 -20.33 -4.61 11.64
C PHE A 44 -19.44 -4.62 12.88
N GLN A 45 -18.97 -5.79 13.27
CA GLN A 45 -18.17 -5.99 14.47
C GLN A 45 -16.93 -6.82 14.15
N HIS A 46 -15.90 -6.68 14.98
CA HIS A 46 -14.65 -7.42 14.87
C HIS A 46 -14.02 -7.36 13.48
N CYS A 47 -14.05 -6.18 12.83
CA CYS A 47 -13.56 -6.00 11.48
C CYS A 47 -12.05 -5.77 11.44
N TYR A 48 -11.31 -6.66 10.79
CA TYR A 48 -9.84 -6.63 10.70
C TYR A 48 -9.35 -7.08 9.33
N VAL A 49 -8.38 -6.37 8.78
CA VAL A 49 -7.68 -6.78 7.57
C VAL A 49 -6.22 -7.08 7.85
N ILE A 50 -5.74 -8.19 7.27
CA ILE A 50 -4.34 -8.56 7.24
C ILE A 50 -3.82 -8.33 5.83
N PHE A 51 -2.74 -7.56 5.73
CA PHE A 51 -1.98 -7.41 4.51
C PHE A 51 -0.68 -8.21 4.62
N SER A 52 -0.40 -9.02 3.60
CA SER A 52 0.88 -9.72 3.44
C SER A 52 1.56 -9.20 2.18
N GLN A 53 2.63 -8.42 2.34
CA GLN A 53 3.34 -7.79 1.23
C GLN A 53 4.54 -8.63 0.78
N THR A 54 4.76 -8.68 -0.54
CA THR A 54 6.00 -9.18 -1.14
C THR A 54 6.40 -8.24 -2.27
N GLY A 55 7.43 -7.43 -2.04
CA GLY A 55 7.78 -6.31 -2.92
C GLY A 55 6.59 -5.36 -3.07
N ASN A 56 6.11 -5.19 -4.31
CA ASN A 56 4.98 -4.31 -4.64
C ASN A 56 3.66 -5.07 -4.76
N THR A 57 3.60 -6.35 -4.36
CA THR A 57 2.39 -7.16 -4.41
C THR A 57 1.84 -7.40 -3.01
N LEU A 58 0.52 -7.58 -2.91
CA LEU A 58 -0.21 -7.79 -1.68
C LEU A 58 -1.10 -9.02 -1.79
N LYS A 59 -1.14 -9.81 -0.72
CA LYS A 59 -2.26 -10.70 -0.41
C LYS A 59 -3.05 -10.12 0.74
N VAL A 60 -4.37 -10.29 0.69
CA VAL A 60 -5.34 -9.67 1.59
C VAL A 60 -6.26 -10.72 2.17
N ALA A 61 -6.47 -10.68 3.47
CA ALA A 61 -7.56 -11.36 4.15
C ALA A 61 -8.28 -10.35 5.06
N HIS A 62 -9.54 -10.05 4.76
CA HIS A 62 -10.37 -9.11 5.49
C HIS A 62 -11.48 -9.87 6.21
N TYR A 63 -11.33 -10.02 7.51
CA TYR A 63 -12.34 -10.64 8.37
C TYR A 63 -13.30 -9.58 8.89
N LEU A 64 -14.59 -9.89 8.89
CA LEU A 64 -15.62 -9.04 9.48
C LEU A 64 -16.84 -9.86 9.91
N GLU A 65 -17.56 -9.38 10.92
CA GLU A 65 -18.83 -9.96 11.36
C GLU A 65 -19.98 -9.04 10.99
N PHE A 66 -20.84 -9.50 10.06
CA PHE A 66 -22.08 -8.80 9.72
C PHE A 66 -23.24 -9.37 10.53
N LYS A 67 -23.81 -8.57 11.44
CA LYS A 67 -24.89 -8.98 12.35
C LYS A 67 -24.60 -10.29 13.09
N GLY A 68 -23.35 -10.46 13.54
CA GLY A 68 -22.86 -11.63 14.25
C GLY A 68 -22.52 -12.85 13.37
N ALA A 69 -22.72 -12.76 12.05
CA ALA A 69 -22.28 -13.80 11.13
C ALA A 69 -20.86 -13.47 10.61
N PRO A 70 -19.87 -14.36 10.83
CA PRO A 70 -18.52 -14.13 10.33
C PRO A 70 -18.47 -14.28 8.81
N MET A 71 -17.61 -13.49 8.17
CA MET A 71 -17.23 -13.61 6.78
C MET A 71 -15.79 -13.16 6.55
N VAL A 72 -15.23 -13.60 5.43
CA VAL A 72 -13.89 -13.22 4.98
C VAL A 72 -13.97 -12.71 3.54
N GLU A 73 -13.23 -11.66 3.24
CA GLU A 73 -12.89 -11.25 1.89
C GLU A 73 -11.42 -11.58 1.63
N GLU A 74 -11.15 -12.27 0.54
CA GLU A 74 -9.78 -12.65 0.15
C GLU A 74 -9.41 -11.91 -1.12
N GLY A 75 -8.18 -11.43 -1.20
CA GLY A 75 -7.79 -10.57 -2.31
C GLY A 75 -6.30 -10.53 -2.60
N GLU A 76 -6.01 -9.96 -3.78
CA GLU A 76 -4.66 -9.69 -4.23
C GLU A 76 -4.60 -8.30 -4.86
N GLY A 77 -3.42 -7.68 -4.76
CA GLY A 77 -3.24 -6.35 -5.30
C GLY A 77 -1.80 -5.88 -5.37
N ILE A 78 -1.66 -4.58 -5.56
CA ILE A 78 -0.39 -3.90 -5.79
C ILE A 78 -0.26 -2.64 -4.95
N ILE A 79 1.00 -2.29 -4.69
CA ILE A 79 1.42 -1.04 -4.05
C ILE A 79 2.17 -0.22 -5.08
N ASN A 80 1.76 1.04 -5.24
CA ASN A 80 2.46 2.02 -6.05
C ASN A 80 2.67 3.29 -5.23
N ASN A 81 3.90 3.50 -4.77
CA ASN A 81 4.23 4.52 -3.76
C ASN A 81 3.34 4.33 -2.53
N HIS A 82 2.59 5.35 -2.13
CA HIS A 82 1.67 5.30 -0.98
C HIS A 82 0.27 4.79 -1.34
N LYS A 83 0.03 4.36 -2.59
CA LYS A 83 -1.29 3.90 -3.04
C LYS A 83 -1.35 2.38 -3.05
N VAL A 84 -2.43 1.85 -2.50
CA VAL A 84 -2.73 0.43 -2.40
C VAL A 84 -4.00 0.16 -3.19
N SER A 85 -3.94 -0.73 -4.18
CA SER A 85 -5.09 -1.16 -4.97
C SER A 85 -5.15 -2.68 -4.96
N TYR A 86 -6.31 -3.24 -4.61
CA TYR A 86 -6.51 -4.69 -4.62
C TYR A 86 -7.95 -5.04 -4.93
N LYS A 87 -8.14 -6.27 -5.42
CA LYS A 87 -9.46 -6.84 -5.67
C LYS A 87 -9.73 -7.92 -4.64
N VAL A 88 -10.98 -8.00 -4.20
CA VAL A 88 -11.43 -8.99 -3.23
C VAL A 88 -12.56 -9.85 -3.79
N VAL A 89 -12.64 -11.07 -3.29
CA VAL A 89 -13.80 -11.96 -3.41
C VAL A 89 -14.34 -12.21 -2.02
N VAL A 90 -15.64 -12.06 -1.87
CA VAL A 90 -16.36 -12.23 -0.61
C VAL A 90 -16.79 -13.69 -0.47
N THR A 91 -16.43 -14.32 0.66
CA THR A 91 -16.78 -15.72 0.94
C THR A 91 -18.25 -15.95 1.32
N ARG A 92 -18.94 -14.90 1.79
CA ARG A 92 -20.36 -14.94 2.19
C ARG A 92 -21.07 -13.65 1.80
N ALA A 93 -22.14 -13.76 1.02
CA ALA A 93 -22.93 -12.61 0.59
C ALA A 93 -23.54 -11.85 1.77
N ILE A 94 -23.45 -10.51 1.71
CA ILE A 94 -24.28 -9.60 2.51
C ILE A 94 -25.44 -9.13 1.60
N PRO A 95 -26.69 -9.10 2.09
CA PRO A 95 -27.81 -8.58 1.30
C PRO A 95 -27.53 -7.16 0.76
N GLY A 96 -27.64 -7.00 -0.56
CA GLY A 96 -27.39 -5.73 -1.24
C GLY A 96 -25.92 -5.45 -1.56
N TRP A 97 -25.00 -6.38 -1.30
CA TRP A 97 -23.58 -6.28 -1.66
C TRP A 97 -23.26 -7.26 -2.78
N ALA A 98 -22.31 -6.88 -3.64
CA ALA A 98 -21.76 -7.81 -4.60
C ALA A 98 -20.72 -8.75 -3.98
N LEU A 99 -20.36 -9.82 -4.70
CA LEU A 99 -19.37 -10.80 -4.23
C LEU A 99 -17.94 -10.45 -4.61
N LYS A 100 -17.76 -9.41 -5.42
CA LYS A 100 -16.46 -8.93 -5.88
C LYS A 100 -16.37 -7.42 -5.75
N GLY A 101 -15.22 -6.95 -5.32
CA GLY A 101 -14.94 -5.54 -5.15
C GLY A 101 -13.50 -5.18 -5.44
N GLU A 102 -13.26 -3.89 -5.67
CA GLU A 102 -11.97 -3.26 -5.80
C GLU A 102 -11.82 -2.19 -4.72
N HIS A 103 -10.72 -2.23 -3.98
CA HIS A 103 -10.39 -1.24 -2.96
C HIS A 103 -9.23 -0.38 -3.45
N LEU A 104 -9.37 0.93 -3.29
CA LEU A 104 -8.38 1.93 -3.65
C LEU A 104 -8.09 2.77 -2.41
N LEU A 105 -6.87 2.67 -1.88
CA LEU A 105 -6.48 3.26 -0.61
C LEU A 105 -5.17 4.02 -0.74
N GLU A 106 -4.96 4.98 0.15
CA GLU A 106 -3.72 5.73 0.30
C GLU A 106 -3.24 5.63 1.75
N LEU A 107 -1.95 5.34 1.92
CA LEU A 107 -1.27 5.28 3.19
C LEU A 107 -0.94 6.70 3.67
N SER A 108 -1.27 7.00 4.91
CA SER A 108 -0.90 8.25 5.55
C SER A 108 0.62 8.40 5.69
N PRO A 109 1.16 9.63 5.73
CA PRO A 109 2.60 9.85 5.83
C PRO A 109 3.28 9.21 7.06
N ASP A 110 2.54 9.04 8.15
CA ASP A 110 3.00 8.37 9.37
C ASP A 110 2.92 6.83 9.30
N GLY A 111 2.43 6.27 8.19
CA GLY A 111 2.27 4.84 7.97
C GLY A 111 1.20 4.17 8.83
N SER A 112 0.37 4.93 9.55
CA SER A 112 -0.57 4.41 10.56
C SER A 112 -1.98 4.13 10.03
N THR A 113 -2.36 4.75 8.91
CA THR A 113 -3.74 4.73 8.40
C THR A 113 -3.76 4.52 6.90
N LEU A 114 -4.61 3.61 6.43
CA LEU A 114 -5.01 3.52 5.03
C LEU A 114 -6.41 4.12 4.87
N ARG A 115 -6.58 5.01 3.90
CA ARG A 115 -7.88 5.67 3.63
C ARG A 115 -8.20 5.66 2.16
N GLY A 116 -9.44 5.41 1.81
CA GLY A 116 -9.89 5.51 0.43
C GLY A 116 -11.32 5.01 0.25
N VAL A 117 -11.56 4.23 -0.80
CA VAL A 117 -12.90 3.78 -1.19
C VAL A 117 -12.91 2.33 -1.66
N PHE A 118 -14.07 1.68 -1.54
CA PHE A 118 -14.38 0.47 -2.30
C PHE A 118 -15.25 0.80 -3.52
N LYS A 119 -15.22 -0.10 -4.50
CA LYS A 119 -16.16 -0.17 -5.61
C LYS A 119 -16.52 -1.63 -5.86
N ASP A 120 -17.80 -1.97 -5.86
CA ASP A 120 -18.25 -3.33 -6.19
C ASP A 120 -18.58 -3.50 -7.69
N GLU A 121 -18.85 -4.73 -8.13
CA GLU A 121 -19.21 -5.02 -9.53
C GLU A 121 -20.60 -4.49 -9.96
N GLN A 122 -21.42 -4.04 -8.99
CA GLN A 122 -22.71 -3.39 -9.24
C GLN A 122 -22.57 -1.87 -9.34
N GLY A 123 -21.38 -1.32 -9.10
CA GLY A 123 -21.09 0.10 -9.14
C GLY A 123 -21.33 0.84 -7.83
N ASN A 124 -21.66 0.13 -6.75
CA ASN A 124 -21.76 0.73 -5.42
C ASN A 124 -20.37 1.14 -4.93
N THR A 125 -20.29 2.23 -4.19
CA THR A 125 -19.04 2.75 -3.63
C THR A 125 -19.26 3.34 -2.25
N GLY A 126 -18.21 3.30 -1.43
CA GLY A 126 -18.23 3.89 -0.10
C GLY A 126 -16.82 4.08 0.47
N PRO A 127 -16.69 4.88 1.54
CA PRO A 127 -15.40 5.14 2.16
C PRO A 127 -14.87 3.90 2.89
N LEU A 128 -13.54 3.75 2.91
CA LEU A 128 -12.81 2.75 3.69
C LEU A 128 -11.72 3.43 4.51
N VAL A 129 -11.54 2.97 5.75
CA VAL A 129 -10.48 3.44 6.65
C VAL A 129 -9.95 2.28 7.47
N PHE A 130 -8.68 1.93 7.27
CA PHE A 130 -8.00 0.94 8.09
C PHE A 130 -6.95 1.61 8.97
N LYS A 131 -6.89 1.24 10.25
CA LYS A 131 -5.92 1.74 11.23
C LYS A 131 -4.98 0.62 11.65
N ARG A 132 -3.68 0.85 11.59
CA ARG A 132 -2.68 -0.17 11.93
C ARG A 132 -2.76 -0.55 13.40
N ILE A 133 -2.79 -1.85 13.68
CA ILE A 133 -2.69 -2.42 15.03
C ILE A 133 -1.28 -2.99 15.26
N ARG A 134 -0.78 -3.77 14.30
CA ARG A 134 0.55 -4.40 14.34
C ARG A 134 1.20 -4.32 12.95
N PRO A 135 2.51 -4.03 12.86
CA PRO A 135 3.28 -4.21 11.62
C PRO A 135 3.50 -5.68 11.27
#